data_AF-A0A7V0NQK0-F1
#
_entry.id   AF-A0A7V0NQK0-F1
#
_cell.length_a   1.000
_cell.length_b   1.000
_cell.length_c   1.000
_cell.angle_alpha   90.00
_cell.angle_beta   90.00
_cell.angle_gamma   90.00
#
_symmetry.space_group_name_H-M   'P 1'
#
loop_
_entity.id
_entity.type
_entity.pdbx_description
1 polymer ?
#
loop_
_entity_poly.entity_id
_entity_poly.type
_entity_poly.pdbx_seq_one_letter_code
_entity_poly.pdbx_strand_id
1 'polypeptide(L)'
;MKNPTINPEEPKIENKSVNGQAIKFLLEKTKGQKVFMKFDSRKYDEHNNLLCYLYLKNKTFINAHIIKEGLAYVDGLTDFKCKDKFLNFQRH
;
A
#
# COMPACT_ATOMS: atom_id res chain seq x y z
N MET A 1 -32.73 -21.72 -11.02
CA MET A 1 -31.43 -21.91 -10.34
C MET A 1 -30.82 -20.54 -10.17
N LYS A 2 -30.58 -20.10 -8.93
CA LYS A 2 -30.10 -18.74 -8.64
C LYS A 2 -28.61 -18.69 -9.00
N ASN A 3 -28.24 -17.82 -9.94
CA ASN A 3 -26.84 -17.49 -10.20
C ASN A 3 -26.23 -16.91 -8.90
N PRO A 4 -25.00 -17.28 -8.51
CA PRO A 4 -24.34 -16.64 -7.38
C PRO A 4 -24.05 -15.19 -7.76
N THR A 5 -24.70 -14.26 -7.05
CA THR A 5 -24.41 -12.83 -7.11
C THR A 5 -22.97 -12.60 -6.64
N ILE A 6 -22.12 -12.09 -7.52
CA ILE A 6 -20.82 -11.54 -7.13
C ILE A 6 -21.13 -10.26 -6.35
N ASN A 7 -20.82 -10.23 -5.05
CA ASN A 7 -20.98 -9.05 -4.21
C ASN A 7 -19.91 -7.99 -4.59
N PRO A 8 -20.29 -6.77 -5.01
CA PRO A 8 -19.35 -5.74 -5.46
C PRO A 8 -18.83 -4.81 -4.35
N GLU A 9 -19.00 -5.11 -3.06
CA GLU A 9 -18.73 -4.16 -1.98
C GLU A 9 -17.95 -4.77 -0.80
N GLU A 10 -16.68 -5.11 -1.02
CA GLU A 10 -15.75 -4.92 0.10
C GLU A 10 -15.35 -3.44 0.11
N PRO A 11 -15.66 -2.68 1.18
CA PRO A 11 -15.28 -1.28 1.25
C PRO A 11 -13.75 -1.23 1.33
N LYS A 12 -13.09 -0.81 0.25
CA LYS A 12 -11.77 -0.20 0.38
C LYS A 12 -11.98 1.03 1.26
N ILE A 13 -11.67 0.93 2.55
CA ILE A 13 -11.83 2.01 3.53
C ILE A 13 -10.82 3.10 3.16
N GLU A 14 -11.20 3.92 2.20
CA GLU A 14 -10.43 5.07 1.77
C GLU A 14 -10.76 6.22 2.72
N ASN A 15 -9.79 6.64 3.53
CA ASN A 15 -9.93 7.87 4.29
C ASN A 15 -9.68 9.06 3.36
N LYS A 16 -10.78 9.61 2.81
CA LYS A 16 -10.75 10.75 1.89
C LYS A 16 -10.05 11.99 2.45
N SER A 17 -10.02 12.17 3.78
CA SER A 17 -9.38 13.31 4.43
C SER A 17 -7.85 13.27 4.29
N VAL A 18 -7.24 12.07 4.28
CA VAL A 18 -5.79 11.89 4.14
C VAL A 18 -5.35 11.59 2.71
N ASN A 19 -6.25 11.16 1.83
CA ASN A 19 -5.92 10.75 0.46
C ASN A 19 -5.12 11.84 -0.29
N GLY A 20 -5.58 13.09 -0.27
CA GLY A 20 -4.88 14.19 -0.95
C GLY A 20 -3.44 14.39 -0.44
N GLN A 21 -3.22 14.20 0.86
CA GLN A 21 -1.89 14.30 1.48
C GLN A 21 -1.01 13.10 1.12
N ALA A 22 -1.57 11.90 1.10
CA ALA A 22 -0.88 10.67 0.68
C ALA A 22 -0.44 10.74 -0.80
N ILE A 23 -1.33 11.20 -1.69
CA ILE A 23 -0.99 11.42 -3.12
C ILE A 23 0.13 12.45 -3.23
N LYS A 24 0.00 13.59 -2.55
CA LYS A 24 1.02 14.64 -2.57
C LYS A 24 2.37 14.12 -2.08
N PHE A 25 2.39 13.38 -0.97
CA PHE A 25 3.60 12.75 -0.43
C PHE A 25 4.27 11.84 -1.45
N LEU A 26 3.51 10.95 -2.09
CA LEU A 26 4.05 10.04 -3.11
C LEU A 26 4.59 10.81 -4.32
N LEU A 27 3.85 11.82 -4.79
CA LEU A 27 4.27 12.65 -5.91
C LEU A 27 5.59 13.38 -5.60
N GLU A 28 5.69 14.01 -4.43
CA GLU A 28 6.90 14.71 -4.00
C GLU A 28 8.11 13.78 -3.85
N LYS A 29 7.90 12.55 -3.35
CA LYS A 29 8.99 11.58 -3.19
C LYS A 29 9.41 10.91 -4.49
N THR A 30 8.50 10.72 -5.46
CA THR A 30 8.75 9.83 -6.61
C THR A 30 8.80 10.56 -7.96
N LYS A 31 8.24 11.77 -8.08
CA LYS A 31 8.20 12.50 -9.36
C LYS A 31 9.62 12.79 -9.87
N GLY A 32 9.89 12.35 -11.10
CA GLY A 32 11.21 12.50 -11.72
C GLY A 32 12.30 11.60 -11.13
N GLN A 33 11.97 10.72 -10.19
CA GLN A 33 12.93 9.82 -9.55
C GLN A 33 12.78 8.39 -10.08
N LYS A 34 13.91 7.70 -10.28
CA LYS A 34 13.91 6.25 -10.51
C LYS A 34 13.56 5.55 -9.20
N VAL A 35 12.55 4.68 -9.26
CA VAL A 35 12.13 3.82 -8.15
C VAL A 35 12.52 2.38 -8.41
N PHE A 36 12.82 1.64 -7.34
CA PHE A 36 13.03 0.21 -7.37
C PHE A 36 11.79 -0.49 -6.78
N MET A 37 11.28 -1.46 -7.52
CA MET A 37 10.19 -2.32 -7.06
C MET A 37 10.78 -3.62 -6.51
N LYS A 38 10.31 -4.02 -5.33
CA LYS A 38 10.54 -5.36 -4.78
C LYS A 38 9.18 -6.04 -4.60
N PHE A 39 9.10 -7.28 -5.04
CA PHE A 39 7.88 -8.07 -4.95
C PHE A 39 7.93 -9.03 -3.77
N ASP A 40 6.75 -9.42 -3.31
CA ASP A 40 6.60 -10.55 -2.39
C ASP A 40 6.37 -11.87 -3.17
N SER A 41 6.02 -12.95 -2.47
CA SER A 41 5.60 -14.21 -3.10
C SER A 41 4.37 -14.03 -4.01
N ARG A 42 3.34 -13.30 -3.53
CA ARG A 42 2.17 -12.88 -4.32
C ARG A 42 2.49 -11.57 -5.03
N LYS A 43 2.52 -11.60 -6.37
CA LYS A 43 2.82 -10.42 -7.21
C LYS A 43 1.57 -9.66 -7.67
N TYR A 44 0.43 -10.32 -7.77
CA TYR A 44 -0.83 -9.73 -8.20
C TYR A 44 -1.97 -10.09 -7.24
N ASP A 45 -2.92 -9.17 -7.03
CA ASP A 45 -4.18 -9.46 -6.34
C ASP A 45 -5.24 -10.04 -7.30
N GLU A 46 -6.44 -10.38 -6.79
CA GLU A 46 -7.54 -10.89 -7.63
C GLU A 46 -8.05 -9.91 -8.69
N HIS A 47 -7.74 -8.62 -8.56
CA HIS A 47 -8.10 -7.58 -9.50
C HIS A 47 -6.96 -7.24 -10.47
N ASN A 48 -5.90 -8.07 -10.50
CA ASN A 48 -4.72 -7.89 -11.34
C ASN A 48 -3.92 -6.61 -11.01
N ASN A 49 -4.01 -6.08 -9.79
CA ASN A 49 -3.14 -4.99 -9.34
C ASN A 49 -1.76 -5.55 -8.95
N LEU A 50 -0.71 -4.85 -9.37
CA LEU A 50 0.67 -5.21 -9.04
C LEU A 50 1.00 -4.86 -7.58
N LEU A 51 1.27 -5.86 -6.76
CA LEU A 51 1.64 -5.71 -5.36
C LEU A 51 3.15 -5.52 -5.24
N CYS A 52 3.62 -4.39 -4.68
CA CYS A 52 5.05 -4.14 -4.56
C CYS A 52 5.44 -3.23 -3.39
N TYR A 53 6.72 -3.33 -3.04
CA TYR A 53 7.44 -2.44 -2.14
C TYR A 53 8.28 -1.47 -2.97
N LEU A 54 8.15 -0.17 -2.70
CA LEU A 54 8.85 0.89 -3.43
C LEU A 54 10.05 1.42 -2.65
N TYR A 55 11.17 1.56 -3.35
CA TYR A 55 12.41 2.14 -2.82
C TYR A 55 12.94 3.23 -3.75
N LEU A 56 13.49 4.29 -3.16
CA LEU A 56 14.29 5.29 -3.89
C LEU A 56 15.74 4.81 -4.04
N LYS A 57 16.50 5.48 -4.92
CA LYS A 57 17.93 5.17 -5.14
C LYS A 57 18.80 5.25 -3.88
N ASN A 58 18.45 6.14 -2.95
CA ASN A 58 19.09 6.26 -1.64
C ASN A 58 18.62 5.18 -0.62
N LYS A 59 17.90 4.15 -1.09
CA LYS A 59 17.32 3.05 -0.29
C LYS A 59 16.20 3.49 0.68
N THR A 60 15.66 4.70 0.55
CA THR A 60 14.45 5.10 1.30
C THR A 60 13.30 4.17 0.95
N PHE A 61 12.71 3.54 1.95
CA PHE A 61 11.56 2.65 1.80
C PHE A 61 10.27 3.47 1.86
N ILE A 62 9.66 3.72 0.70
CA ILE A 62 8.49 4.59 0.55
C ILE A 62 7.29 4.05 1.35
N ASN A 63 7.00 2.75 1.25
CA ASN A 63 5.86 2.15 1.97
C ASN A 63 6.03 2.30 3.49
N ALA A 64 7.25 2.18 4.03
CA ALA A 64 7.48 2.41 5.45
C ALA A 64 7.28 3.88 5.84
N HIS A 65 7.73 4.82 5.01
CA HIS A 65 7.56 6.25 5.29
C HIS A 65 6.10 6.65 5.30
N ILE A 66 5.32 6.30 4.28
CA ILE A 66 3.91 6.73 4.20
C ILE A 66 3.08 6.24 5.40
N ILE A 67 3.42 5.07 5.95
CA ILE A 67 2.79 4.54 7.18
C ILE A 67 3.22 5.36 8.41
N LYS A 68 4.51 5.67 8.56
CA LYS A 68 5.03 6.47 9.68
C LYS A 68 4.53 7.92 9.69
N GLU A 69 4.22 8.48 8.52
CA GLU A 69 3.60 9.80 8.40
C GLU A 69 2.09 9.78 8.69
N GLY A 70 1.51 8.61 9.01
CA GLY A 70 0.06 8.47 9.25
C GLY A 70 -0.80 8.62 7.98
N LEU A 71 -0.18 8.55 6.80
CA LEU A 71 -0.84 8.76 5.50
C LEU A 71 -1.39 7.48 4.88
N ALA A 72 -1.09 6.32 5.46
CA ALA A 72 -1.63 5.03 5.05
C ALA A 72 -1.75 4.08 6.25
N TYR A 73 -2.80 3.25 6.23
CA TYR A 73 -2.99 2.17 7.19
C TYR A 73 -2.49 0.84 6.63
N VAL A 74 -2.00 -0.01 7.53
CA VAL A 74 -1.54 -1.36 7.24
C VAL A 74 -2.75 -2.28 7.15
N ASP A 75 -2.82 -3.06 6.07
CA ASP A 75 -3.78 -4.15 5.95
C ASP A 75 -3.49 -5.23 7.00
N GLY A 76 -4.42 -5.40 7.94
CA GLY A 76 -4.33 -6.41 8.99
C GLY A 76 -4.79 -7.80 8.57
N LEU A 77 -5.48 -7.93 7.44
CA LEU A 77 -6.10 -9.17 6.98
C LEU A 77 -5.14 -9.99 6.12
N THR A 78 -4.51 -9.35 5.14
CA THR A 78 -3.58 -10.03 4.23
C THR A 78 -2.28 -10.41 4.94
N ASP A 79 -1.74 -11.59 4.67
CA ASP A 79 -0.39 -11.96 5.08
C ASP A 79 0.64 -11.57 4.02
N PHE A 80 1.72 -10.90 4.44
CA PHE A 80 2.79 -10.44 3.57
C PHE A 80 4.07 -10.20 4.38
N LYS A 81 5.23 -10.31 3.71
CA LYS A 81 6.55 -10.38 4.36
C LYS A 81 6.88 -9.20 5.27
N CYS A 82 6.36 -8.01 4.99
CA CYS A 82 6.63 -6.80 5.76
C CYS A 82 5.55 -6.45 6.79
N LYS A 83 4.53 -7.31 6.98
CA LYS A 83 3.35 -7.02 7.81
C LYS A 83 3.69 -6.59 9.23
N ASP A 84 4.41 -7.43 9.97
CA ASP A 84 4.77 -7.14 11.37
C ASP A 84 5.59 -5.85 11.51
N LYS A 85 6.52 -5.62 10.57
CA LYS A 85 7.32 -4.40 10.53
C LYS A 85 6.44 -3.16 10.32
N PHE A 86 5.47 -3.24 9.44
CA PHE A 86 4.54 -2.14 9.15
C PHE A 86 3.57 -1.90 10.29
N LEU A 87 3.01 -2.96 10.89
CA LEU A 87 2.16 -2.85 12.08
C LEU A 87 2.90 -2.16 13.24
N ASN A 88 4.19 -2.44 13.42
CA ASN A 88 5.00 -1.74 14.41
C ASN A 88 5.20 -0.25 14.10
N PHE A 89 5.29 0.13 12.82
CA PHE A 89 5.41 1.54 12.43
C PHE A 89 4.11 2.33 12.63
N GLN A 90 2.95 1.67 12.52
CA GLN A 90 1.66 2.33 12.70
C GLN A 90 1.31 2.61 14.18
N ARG A 91 1.93 1.90 15.12
CA ARG A 91 1.64 2.01 16.57
C ARG A 91 2.37 3.17 17.26
N HIS A 92 3.22 3.91 16.55
CA HIS A 92 4.04 5.01 17.06
C HIS A 92 3.61 6.32 16.42
#